data_AF-A0A3D4BCK3-F1
#
_entry.id   AF-A0A3D4BCK3-F1
#
_cell.length_a   1.000
_cell.length_b   1.000
_cell.length_c   1.000
_cell.angle_alpha   90.00
_cell.angle_beta   90.00
_cell.angle_gamma   90.00
#
_symmetry.space_group_name_H-M   'P 1'
#
loop_
_entity.id
_entity.type
_entity.pdbx_description
1 polymer ?
#
loop_
_entity_poly.entity_id
_entity_poly.type
_entity_poly.pdbx_seq_one_letter_code
_entity_poly.pdbx_strand_id
1 'polypeptide(L)'
;MNINTRPPPLPPEAFRRYDEAPDEVFYQHPRFVTHIDPPAIETVTQLYREYLPANGIILDVMSSWISHLPVENEYTRVVGLGMNKEELERNTQLDDYVIQDLNDNPVLPFEDNTFSGAAICVSIDYLTRPVDVL
;
A
#
# COMPACT_ATOMS: atom_id res chain seq x y z
N MET A 1 -23.44 -26.41 -9.30
CA MET A 1 -22.69 -25.37 -10.02
C MET A 1 -21.22 -25.57 -9.72
N ASN A 2 -20.39 -25.73 -10.73
CA ASN A 2 -18.98 -26.08 -10.58
C ASN A 2 -18.19 -24.78 -10.35
N ILE A 3 -17.85 -24.47 -9.10
CA ILE A 3 -17.18 -23.23 -8.67
C ILE A 3 -15.65 -23.22 -8.91
N ASN A 4 -15.14 -24.11 -9.76
CA ASN A 4 -13.71 -24.46 -9.82
C ASN A 4 -12.99 -23.99 -11.10
N THR A 5 -13.56 -23.06 -11.86
CA THR A 5 -12.85 -22.48 -13.01
C THR A 5 -12.14 -21.20 -12.57
N ARG A 6 -10.81 -21.27 -12.46
CA ARG A 6 -9.95 -20.07 -12.37
C ARG A 6 -10.36 -19.13 -13.51
N PRO A 7 -10.62 -17.84 -13.24
CA PRO A 7 -10.92 -16.89 -14.31
C PRO A 7 -9.77 -16.88 -15.33
N PRO A 8 -10.07 -16.65 -16.61
CA PRO A 8 -9.02 -16.53 -17.62
C PRO A 8 -8.04 -15.41 -17.21
N PRO A 9 -6.74 -15.55 -17.55
CA PRO A 9 -5.77 -14.49 -17.28
C PRO A 9 -6.23 -13.19 -17.94
N LEU A 10 -5.99 -12.06 -17.26
CA LEU A 10 -6.30 -10.75 -17.80
C LEU A 10 -5.46 -10.50 -19.07
N PRO A 11 -6.04 -9.85 -20.10
CA PRO A 11 -5.29 -9.54 -21.31
C PRO A 11 -4.14 -8.56 -20.97
N PRO A 12 -2.98 -8.64 -21.63
CA PRO A 12 -1.84 -7.75 -21.35
C PRO A 12 -2.20 -6.25 -21.43
N GLU A 13 -3.15 -5.89 -22.28
CA GLU A 13 -3.64 -4.52 -22.46
C GLU A 13 -4.34 -3.97 -21.21
N ALA A 14 -4.84 -4.83 -20.32
CA ALA A 14 -5.47 -4.42 -19.06
C ALA A 14 -4.48 -3.75 -18.08
N PHE A 15 -3.17 -3.92 -18.31
CA PHE A 15 -2.11 -3.37 -17.47
C PHE A 15 -1.38 -2.19 -18.12
N ARG A 16 -1.81 -1.76 -19.32
CA ARG A 16 -1.26 -0.57 -19.96
C ARG A 16 -1.75 0.69 -19.27
N ARG A 17 -0.85 1.66 -19.15
CA ARG A 17 -1.15 2.96 -18.58
C ARG A 17 -1.41 3.97 -19.69
N TYR A 18 -2.17 5.01 -19.37
CA TYR A 18 -2.32 6.15 -20.28
C TYR A 18 -0.98 6.89 -20.46
N ASP A 19 -0.19 6.93 -19.39
CA ASP A 19 1.18 7.44 -19.37
C ASP A 19 2.12 6.32 -18.90
N GLU A 20 3.08 5.96 -19.74
CA GLU A 20 4.07 4.91 -19.48
C GLU A 20 5.40 5.46 -18.95
N ALA A 21 5.47 6.74 -18.58
CA ALA A 21 6.64 7.31 -17.94
C ALA A 21 7.00 6.54 -16.64
N PRO A 22 8.29 6.54 -16.25
CA PRO A 22 8.71 5.95 -14.98
C PRO A 22 8.02 6.61 -13.78
N ASP A 23 7.66 5.80 -12.78
CA ASP A 23 6.93 6.29 -11.60
C ASP A 23 7.72 7.32 -10.80
N GLU A 24 9.06 7.20 -10.78
CA GLU A 24 9.96 8.19 -10.18
C GLU A 24 9.64 9.63 -10.62
N VAL A 25 9.22 9.84 -11.87
CA VAL A 25 8.85 11.17 -12.39
C VAL A 25 7.57 11.67 -11.73
N PHE A 26 6.58 10.81 -11.56
CA PHE A 26 5.28 11.18 -10.96
C PHE A 26 5.38 11.40 -9.45
N TYR A 27 6.19 10.58 -8.77
CA TYR A 27 6.40 10.62 -7.32
C TYR A 27 7.56 11.54 -6.91
N GLN A 28 8.20 12.24 -7.84
CA GLN A 28 9.28 13.20 -7.54
C GLN A 28 8.83 14.33 -6.62
N HIS A 29 7.56 14.76 -6.74
CA HIS A 29 7.00 15.84 -5.94
C HIS A 29 5.99 15.28 -4.93
N PRO A 30 6.19 15.56 -3.62
CA PRO A 30 5.30 15.05 -2.60
C PRO A 30 3.92 15.67 -2.68
N ARG A 31 2.92 14.90 -2.27
CA ARG A 31 1.51 15.28 -2.28
C ARG A 31 0.93 15.11 -0.89
N PHE A 32 0.87 16.20 -0.15
CA PHE A 32 0.25 16.24 1.17
C PHE A 32 -1.26 16.42 1.08
N VAL A 33 -1.93 15.47 0.43
CA VAL A 33 -3.39 15.41 0.29
C VAL A 33 -3.92 14.05 0.70
N THR A 34 -5.18 13.98 1.13
CA THR A 34 -5.89 12.70 1.19
C THR A 34 -6.42 12.38 -0.20
N HIS A 35 -6.03 11.23 -0.75
CA HIS A 35 -6.44 10.79 -2.09
C HIS A 35 -7.89 10.31 -2.17
N ILE A 36 -8.52 10.12 -1.02
CA ILE A 36 -9.91 9.69 -0.87
C ILE A 36 -10.69 10.67 0.01
N ASP A 37 -12.01 10.65 -0.15
CA ASP A 37 -12.92 11.52 0.58
C ASP A 37 -13.16 11.04 2.03
N PRO A 38 -13.66 11.90 2.94
CA PRO A 38 -13.81 11.53 4.35
C PRO A 38 -14.63 10.24 4.61
N PRO A 39 -15.74 9.97 3.90
CA PRO A 39 -16.48 8.71 4.05
C PRO A 39 -15.66 7.46 3.67
N ALA A 40 -14.85 7.53 2.61
CA ALA A 40 -13.96 6.45 2.25
C ALA A 40 -12.87 6.25 3.30
N ILE A 41 -12.31 7.33 3.85
CA ILE A 41 -11.33 7.26 4.95
C ILE A 41 -11.94 6.54 6.16
N GLU A 42 -13.15 6.91 6.56
CA GLU A 42 -13.85 6.27 7.68
C GLU A 42 -14.06 4.77 7.43
N THR A 43 -14.44 4.41 6.20
CA THR A 43 -14.65 3.01 5.79
C THR A 43 -13.34 2.21 5.84
N VAL A 44 -12.25 2.75 5.29
CA VAL A 44 -10.92 2.11 5.34
C VAL A 44 -10.43 1.96 6.77
N THR A 45 -10.60 3.01 7.58
CA THR A 45 -10.22 2.98 9.01
C THR A 45 -11.01 1.89 9.75
N GLN A 46 -12.31 1.75 9.47
CA GLN A 46 -13.13 0.69 10.05
C GLN A 46 -12.70 -0.72 9.61
N LEU A 47 -12.29 -0.90 8.36
CA LEU A 47 -11.73 -2.17 7.90
C LEU A 47 -10.43 -2.50 8.65
N TYR A 48 -9.52 -1.55 8.77
CA TYR A 48 -8.27 -1.77 9.51
C TYR A 48 -8.51 -2.08 10.99
N ARG A 49 -9.53 -1.48 11.60
CA ARG A 49 -9.96 -1.81 12.96
C ARG A 49 -10.44 -3.26 13.11
N GLU A 50 -11.11 -3.80 12.09
CA GLU A 50 -11.65 -5.16 12.11
C GLU A 50 -10.57 -6.22 11.83
N TYR A 51 -9.66 -5.93 10.90
CA TYR A 51 -8.76 -6.94 10.34
C TYR A 51 -7.32 -6.86 10.83
N LEU A 52 -6.82 -5.68 11.22
CA LEU A 52 -5.45 -5.57 11.71
C LEU A 52 -5.40 -5.91 13.21
N PRO A 53 -4.47 -6.80 13.62
CA PRO A 53 -4.35 -7.16 15.02
C PRO A 53 -3.84 -5.97 15.82
N ALA A 54 -4.57 -5.59 16.86
CA ALA A 54 -4.06 -4.70 17.89
C ALA A 54 -2.76 -5.29 18.48
N ASN A 55 -1.78 -4.43 18.76
CA ASN A 55 -0.41 -4.77 19.15
C ASN A 55 0.38 -5.57 18.10
N GLY A 56 -0.07 -5.62 16.84
CA GLY A 56 0.67 -6.27 15.75
C GLY A 56 1.85 -5.45 15.24
N ILE A 57 2.70 -6.10 14.44
CA ILE A 57 3.67 -5.42 13.57
C ILE A 57 3.00 -5.25 12.20
N ILE A 58 2.77 -4.03 11.76
CA ILE A 58 1.98 -3.71 10.56
C ILE A 58 2.88 -3.20 9.43
N LEU A 59 2.62 -3.67 8.21
CA LEU A 59 3.19 -3.12 6.98
C LEU A 59 2.15 -2.28 6.24
N ASP A 60 2.42 -1.00 6.02
CA ASP A 60 1.66 -0.16 5.08
C ASP A 60 2.35 -0.19 3.71
N VAL A 61 1.77 -0.94 2.78
CA VAL A 61 2.35 -1.22 1.46
C VAL A 61 1.94 -0.10 0.50
N MET A 62 2.92 0.48 -0.18
CA MET A 62 2.73 1.65 -1.06
C MET A 62 2.16 2.86 -0.29
N SER A 63 2.74 3.07 0.90
CA SER A 63 2.42 4.13 1.85
C SER A 63 2.77 5.51 1.31
N SER A 64 2.07 6.51 1.84
CA SER A 64 2.33 7.94 1.66
C SER A 64 2.41 8.61 3.06
N TRP A 65 2.00 9.87 3.17
CA TRP A 65 2.04 10.66 4.40
C TRP A 65 0.88 10.39 5.38
N ILE A 66 -0.12 9.57 5.00
CA ILE A 66 -1.21 9.11 5.87
C ILE A 66 -1.52 7.64 5.57
N SER A 67 -1.49 6.78 6.60
CA SER A 67 -1.80 5.34 6.51
C SER A 67 -3.26 4.98 6.81
N HIS A 68 -4.08 5.93 7.29
CA HIS A 68 -5.48 5.72 7.71
C HIS A 68 -5.68 4.63 8.80
N LEU A 69 -4.68 4.41 9.65
CA LEU A 69 -4.80 3.44 10.74
C LEU A 69 -5.72 4.02 11.85
N PRO A 70 -6.51 3.17 12.54
CA PRO A 70 -7.27 3.59 13.71
C PRO A 70 -6.35 4.18 14.78
N VAL A 71 -6.59 5.44 15.15
CA VAL A 71 -5.74 6.18 16.12
C VAL A 71 -5.84 5.65 17.54
N GLU A 72 -6.92 4.92 17.84
CA GLU A 72 -7.14 4.28 19.13
C GLU A 72 -6.47 2.90 19.25
N ASN A 73 -5.97 2.33 18.15
CA ASN A 73 -5.25 1.07 18.18
C ASN A 73 -3.77 1.33 18.46
N GLU A 74 -3.24 0.64 19.45
CA GLU A 74 -1.79 0.56 19.67
C GLU A 74 -1.21 -0.56 18.82
N TYR A 75 -0.13 -0.27 18.08
CA TYR A 75 0.64 -1.25 17.32
C TYR A 75 2.03 -1.41 17.93
N THR A 76 2.62 -2.59 17.81
CA THR A 76 4.01 -2.80 18.28
C THR A 76 4.99 -2.03 17.40
N ARG A 77 4.74 -2.02 16.09
CA ARG A 77 5.51 -1.28 15.10
C ARG A 77 4.71 -1.15 13.81
N VAL A 78 4.81 -0.02 13.13
CA VAL A 78 4.26 0.23 11.81
C VAL A 78 5.40 0.60 10.86
N VAL A 79 5.53 -0.13 9.76
CA VAL A 79 6.54 0.13 8.72
C VAL A 79 5.83 0.52 7.44
N GLY A 80 6.21 1.64 6.83
CA GLY A 80 5.73 2.03 5.51
C GLY A 80 6.70 1.61 4.42
N LEU A 81 6.20 1.12 3.29
CA LEU A 81 6.99 0.99 2.05
C LEU A 81 6.37 1.91 1.01
N GLY A 82 7.14 2.85 0.45
CA GLY A 82 6.62 3.79 -0.55
C GLY A 82 7.72 4.38 -1.42
N MET A 83 7.35 5.28 -2.35
CA MET A 83 8.31 5.85 -3.31
C MET A 83 8.75 7.27 -2.94
N ASN A 84 7.92 8.04 -2.25
CA ASN A 84 8.25 9.43 -1.90
C ASN A 84 8.75 9.53 -0.45
N LYS A 85 10.03 9.85 -0.30
CA LYS A 85 10.67 10.01 1.01
C LYS A 85 10.01 11.07 1.90
N GLU A 86 9.69 12.23 1.34
CA GLU A 86 9.13 13.35 2.12
C GLU A 86 7.72 13.05 2.63
N GLU A 87 6.94 12.26 1.88
CA GLU A 87 5.65 11.76 2.33
C GLU A 87 5.81 10.80 3.51
N LEU A 88 6.67 9.78 3.35
CA LEU A 88 6.93 8.78 4.39
C LEU A 88 7.46 9.42 5.68
N GLU A 89 8.39 10.38 5.58
CA GLU A 89 8.92 11.11 6.74
C GLU A 89 7.87 11.95 7.48
N ARG A 90 6.80 12.36 6.80
CA ARG A 90 5.70 13.12 7.42
C ARG A 90 4.56 12.26 7.92
N ASN A 91 4.60 10.95 7.66
CA ASN A 91 3.57 10.05 8.15
C ASN A 91 3.76 9.77 9.65
N THR A 92 2.96 10.43 10.47
CA THR A 92 3.03 10.32 11.94
C THR A 92 2.55 8.96 12.48
N GLN A 93 2.05 8.08 11.61
CA GLN A 93 1.60 6.73 11.99
C GLN A 93 2.66 5.66 11.71
N LEU A 94 3.81 6.02 11.12
CA LEU A 94 4.91 5.09 10.85
C LEU A 94 5.98 5.21 11.94
N ASP A 95 6.53 4.06 12.35
CA ASP A 95 7.73 3.99 13.18
C ASP A 95 9.01 3.91 12.33
N ASP A 96 8.89 3.41 11.10
CA ASP A 96 9.99 3.25 10.15
C ASP A 96 9.47 3.21 8.70
N TYR A 97 10.35 3.40 7.73
CA TYR A 97 9.97 3.31 6.32
C TYR A 97 11.09 2.80 5.40
N VAL A 98 10.68 2.23 4.27
CA VAL A 98 11.56 1.81 3.17
C VAL A 98 11.13 2.50 1.88
N ILE A 99 12.11 3.05 1.16
CA ILE A 99 11.88 3.63 -0.16
C ILE A 99 12.11 2.56 -1.22
N GLN A 100 11.07 2.20 -1.96
CA GLN A 100 11.16 1.21 -3.03
C GLN A 100 10.05 1.43 -4.07
N ASP A 101 10.43 1.36 -5.35
CA ASP A 101 9.51 1.25 -6.47
C ASP A 101 9.21 -0.24 -6.73
N LEU A 102 7.96 -0.65 -6.55
CA LEU A 102 7.51 -2.03 -6.75
C LEU A 102 7.29 -2.40 -8.23
N ASN A 103 7.21 -1.41 -9.13
CA ASN A 103 7.21 -1.64 -10.57
C ASN A 103 8.61 -1.96 -11.11
N ASP A 104 9.66 -1.41 -10.48
CA ASP A 104 11.06 -1.75 -10.76
C ASP A 104 11.49 -3.05 -10.06
N ASN A 105 11.35 -3.12 -8.72
CA ASN A 105 11.63 -4.31 -7.94
C ASN A 105 10.38 -4.78 -7.16
N PRO A 106 9.70 -5.85 -7.60
CA PRO A 106 8.46 -6.30 -6.95
C PRO A 106 8.68 -7.03 -5.62
N VAL A 107 9.93 -7.37 -5.27
CA VAL A 107 10.24 -8.16 -4.06
C VAL A 107 10.23 -7.27 -2.82
N LEU A 108 9.35 -7.56 -1.87
CA LEU A 108 9.34 -6.87 -0.58
C LEU A 108 10.66 -7.09 0.18
N PRO A 109 11.32 -6.03 0.70
CA PRO A 109 12.65 -6.11 1.29
C PRO A 109 12.58 -6.49 2.79
N PHE A 110 11.74 -7.48 3.13
CA PHE A 110 11.49 -7.90 4.50
C PHE A 110 11.62 -9.42 4.64
N GLU A 111 11.95 -9.89 5.83
CA GLU A 111 11.98 -11.32 6.12
C GLU A 111 10.55 -11.90 6.16
N ASP A 112 10.41 -13.15 5.74
CA ASP A 112 9.14 -13.86 5.81
C ASP A 112 8.60 -13.90 7.24
N ASN A 113 7.27 -13.78 7.39
CA ASN A 113 6.57 -13.81 8.68
C ASN A 113 6.96 -12.67 9.67
N THR A 114 7.50 -11.55 9.16
CA THR A 114 7.81 -10.37 9.99
C THR A 114 6.54 -9.66 10.48
N PHE A 115 5.53 -9.53 9.62
CA PHE A 115 4.35 -8.70 9.87
C PHE A 115 3.16 -9.55 10.29
N SER A 116 2.39 -9.02 11.26
CA SER A 116 1.13 -9.60 11.72
C SER A 116 -0.05 -9.20 10.83
N GLY A 117 0.11 -8.15 10.02
CA GLY A 117 -0.87 -7.69 9.04
C GLY A 117 -0.26 -6.70 8.07
N ALA A 118 -0.89 -6.56 6.90
CA ALA A 118 -0.50 -5.59 5.89
C ALA A 118 -1.73 -4.78 5.43
N ALA A 119 -1.50 -3.51 5.14
CA ALA A 119 -2.48 -2.56 4.64
C ALA A 119 -2.06 -2.06 3.26
N ILE A 120 -3.04 -1.79 2.40
CA ILE A 120 -2.85 -1.17 1.09
C ILE A 120 -4.10 -0.35 0.77
N CYS A 121 -3.98 0.97 0.77
CA CYS A 121 -5.10 1.88 0.50
C CYS A 121 -4.82 2.69 -0.76
N VAL A 122 -5.68 2.56 -1.77
CA VAL A 122 -5.62 3.33 -3.04
C VAL A 122 -4.25 3.40 -3.71
N SER A 123 -3.56 2.26 -3.72
CA SER A 123 -2.23 2.15 -4.32
C SER A 123 -2.05 0.95 -5.26
N ILE A 124 -2.94 -0.04 -5.26
CA ILE A 124 -2.77 -1.23 -6.12
C ILE A 124 -2.83 -0.89 -7.62
N ASP A 125 -3.54 0.19 -7.96
CA ASP A 125 -3.88 0.61 -9.31
C ASP A 125 -2.73 1.27 -10.08
N TYR A 126 -1.64 1.67 -9.42
CA TYR A 126 -0.44 2.14 -10.14
C TYR A 126 0.49 1.00 -10.58
N LEU A 127 0.32 -0.23 -10.05
CA LEU A 127 1.17 -1.37 -10.41
C LEU A 127 0.91 -1.84 -11.85
N THR A 128 1.97 -1.97 -12.62
CA THR A 128 1.98 -2.55 -13.97
C THR A 128 1.97 -4.08 -13.95
N ARG A 129 2.43 -4.68 -12.84
CA ARG A 129 2.48 -6.14 -12.63
C ARG A 129 2.03 -6.52 -11.21
N PRO A 130 0.75 -6.27 -10.84
CA PRO A 130 0.28 -6.46 -9.46
C PRO A 130 0.40 -7.90 -8.96
N VAL A 131 0.35 -8.89 -9.85
CA VAL A 131 0.50 -10.31 -9.50
C VAL A 131 1.94 -10.68 -9.13
N ASP A 132 2.94 -9.93 -9.58
CA ASP A 132 4.33 -10.17 -9.18
C ASP A 132 4.61 -9.65 -7.75
N VAL A 133 3.76 -8.75 -7.26
CA VAL A 133 3.86 -8.10 -5.94
C VAL A 133 3.02 -8.82 -4.88
N LEU A 134 1.85 -9.37 -5.26
CA LEU A 134 0.88 -10.05 -4.39
C LEU A 134 1.02 -11.58 -4.39
#